data_AF-A0A3D6C7M9-F1
#
_entry.id   AF-A0A3D6C7M9-F1
#
_cell.length_a   1.000
_cell.length_b   1.000
_cell.length_c   1.000
_cell.angle_alpha   90.00
_cell.angle_beta   90.00
_cell.angle_gamma   90.00
#
_symmetry.space_group_name_H-M   'P 1'
#
loop_
_entity.id
_entity.type
_entity.pdbx_description
1 polymer ?
#
loop_
_entity_poly.entity_id
_entity_poly.type
_entity_poly.pdbx_seq_one_letter_code
_entity_poly.pdbx_strand_id
1 'polypeptide(L)'
;AAHGRYLENRIEPAAGIQWFDREFLPTTGVDIYDYPFDREQGYTEIHTDTYDILVLQLEQLNNNMIIIQKFLGLGEPFELMKKNMSNKKWYHLLYKEFKASYRPPEQLIDALYASKFMTHFYSQADIKRFRQNWDTAQN
;
A
#
# COMPACT_ATOMS: atom_id res chain seq x y z
N ALA A 1 -11.23 13.41 24.43
CA ALA A 1 -10.43 12.23 24.82
C ALA A 1 -11.05 10.88 24.40
N ALA A 2 -12.37 10.66 24.54
CA ALA A 2 -12.98 9.35 24.25
C ALA A 2 -12.93 8.92 22.76
N HIS A 3 -13.08 9.84 21.80
CA HIS A 3 -13.20 9.52 20.37
C HIS A 3 -11.90 9.02 19.70
N GLY A 4 -10.72 9.37 20.20
CA GLY A 4 -9.45 8.89 19.63
C GLY A 4 -9.27 7.37 19.81
N ARG A 5 -9.66 6.85 20.98
CA ARG A 5 -9.66 5.40 21.29
C ARG A 5 -10.62 4.59 20.41
N TYR A 6 -11.68 5.20 19.88
CA TYR A 6 -12.62 4.51 18.99
C TYR A 6 -12.04 4.21 17.60
N LEU A 7 -11.12 5.02 17.10
CA LEU A 7 -10.47 4.78 15.80
C LEU A 7 -9.32 3.78 15.93
N GLU A 8 -8.57 3.86 17.04
CA GLU A 8 -7.45 2.99 17.37
C GLU A 8 -7.86 1.51 17.47
N ASN A 9 -9.07 1.23 17.96
CA ASN A 9 -9.61 -0.13 18.10
C ASN A 9 -10.29 -0.70 16.83
N ARG A 10 -10.48 0.08 15.75
CA ARG A 10 -11.19 -0.40 14.54
C ARG A 10 -10.29 -0.63 13.33
N ILE A 11 -9.08 -0.08 13.34
CA ILE A 11 -8.11 -0.32 12.28
C ILE A 11 -7.06 -1.26 12.86
N GLU A 12 -7.22 -2.55 12.59
CA GLU A 12 -6.14 -3.51 12.82
C GLU A 12 -4.94 -3.07 11.96
N PRO A 13 -3.81 -2.63 12.56
CA PRO A 13 -2.70 -2.07 11.79
C PRO A 13 -2.16 -3.06 10.74
N ALA A 14 -2.35 -4.36 10.98
CA ALA A 14 -1.92 -5.44 10.10
C ALA A 14 -2.93 -5.80 8.99
N ALA A 15 -4.15 -5.26 9.00
CA ALA A 15 -5.19 -5.67 8.04
C ALA A 15 -4.75 -5.47 6.58
N GLY A 16 -4.04 -4.38 6.29
CA GLY A 16 -3.53 -4.11 4.95
C GLY A 16 -2.47 -5.11 4.48
N ILE A 17 -1.53 -5.49 5.36
CA ILE A 17 -0.43 -6.40 5.01
C ILE A 17 -0.85 -7.86 4.92
N GLN A 18 -2.05 -8.21 5.41
CA GLN A 18 -2.61 -9.56 5.37
C GLN A 18 -3.66 -9.75 4.27
N TRP A 19 -4.01 -8.70 3.53
CA TRP A 19 -5.09 -8.74 2.54
C TRP A 19 -4.83 -9.79 1.44
N PHE A 20 -3.60 -9.91 0.96
CA PHE A 20 -3.26 -10.90 -0.06
C PHE A 20 -3.50 -12.34 0.42
N ASP A 21 -3.24 -12.64 1.68
CA ASP A 21 -3.50 -13.98 2.25
C ASP A 21 -4.96 -14.23 2.57
N ARG A 22 -5.63 -13.21 3.11
CA ARG A 22 -6.97 -13.37 3.67
C ARG A 22 -8.04 -13.30 2.61
N GLU A 23 -7.81 -12.53 1.55
CA GLU A 23 -8.84 -12.22 0.56
C GLU A 23 -8.39 -12.61 -0.86
N PHE A 24 -7.20 -12.17 -1.29
CA PHE A 24 -6.77 -12.38 -2.67
C PHE A 24 -6.55 -13.86 -2.99
N LEU A 25 -5.66 -14.53 -2.24
CA LEU A 25 -5.33 -15.94 -2.44
C LEU A 25 -6.57 -16.85 -2.36
N PRO A 26 -7.45 -16.75 -1.34
CA PRO A 26 -8.66 -17.59 -1.29
C PRO A 26 -9.65 -17.33 -2.43
N THR A 27 -9.66 -16.11 -2.99
CA THR A 27 -10.59 -15.72 -4.06
C THR A 27 -10.07 -16.10 -5.45
N THR A 28 -8.77 -15.94 -5.70
CA THR A 28 -8.17 -16.14 -7.03
C THR A 28 -7.43 -17.47 -7.15
N GLY A 29 -7.07 -18.10 -6.03
CA GLY A 29 -6.18 -19.27 -6.00
C GLY A 29 -4.72 -18.94 -6.30
N VAL A 30 -4.37 -17.66 -6.46
CA VAL A 30 -3.01 -17.21 -6.80
C VAL A 30 -2.32 -16.70 -5.53
N ASP A 31 -1.23 -17.37 -5.14
CA ASP A 31 -0.36 -16.83 -4.10
C ASP A 31 0.56 -15.79 -4.72
N ILE A 32 0.33 -14.52 -4.38
CA ILE A 32 1.11 -13.43 -4.93
C ILE A 32 2.59 -13.50 -4.54
N TYR A 33 2.90 -14.12 -3.40
CA TYR A 33 4.26 -14.16 -2.86
C TYR A 33 5.15 -15.19 -3.57
N ASP A 34 4.56 -16.10 -4.35
CA ASP A 34 5.29 -17.07 -5.17
C ASP A 34 5.90 -16.46 -6.44
N TYR A 35 5.47 -15.25 -6.81
CA TYR A 35 5.94 -14.56 -8.02
C TYR A 35 6.97 -13.49 -7.66
N PRO A 36 8.08 -13.35 -8.41
CA PRO A 36 9.03 -12.29 -8.16
C PRO A 36 8.40 -10.92 -8.45
N PHE A 37 8.76 -9.94 -7.62
CA PHE A 37 8.34 -8.54 -7.77
C PHE A 37 9.55 -7.66 -8.09
N ASP A 38 9.47 -6.90 -9.18
CA ASP A 38 10.50 -5.90 -9.51
C ASP A 38 10.29 -4.67 -8.62
N ARG A 39 11.07 -4.59 -7.54
CA ARG A 39 10.99 -3.51 -6.55
C ARG A 39 11.53 -2.19 -7.09
N GLU A 40 12.37 -2.21 -8.12
CA GLU A 40 12.94 -1.01 -8.72
C GLU A 40 11.92 -0.37 -9.66
N GLN A 41 11.34 -1.17 -10.56
CA GLN A 41 10.30 -0.70 -11.48
C GLN A 41 8.94 -0.56 -10.76
N GLY A 42 8.75 -1.27 -9.65
CA GLY A 42 7.55 -1.19 -8.82
C GLY A 42 6.34 -1.90 -9.40
N TYR A 43 6.55 -2.95 -10.20
CA TYR A 43 5.47 -3.75 -10.74
C TYR A 43 5.86 -5.21 -11.00
N THR A 44 4.85 -6.05 -11.18
CA THR A 44 4.99 -7.39 -11.78
C THR A 44 3.73 -7.75 -12.55
N GLU A 45 3.88 -8.51 -13.63
CA GLU A 45 2.79 -9.08 -14.41
C GLU A 45 2.78 -10.59 -14.18
N ILE A 46 1.63 -11.12 -13.78
CA ILE A 46 1.42 -12.54 -13.49
C ILE A 46 0.37 -13.07 -14.45
N HIS A 47 0.77 -14.07 -15.23
CA HIS A 47 -0.09 -14.76 -16.18
C HIS A 47 -0.32 -16.17 -15.67
N THR A 48 -1.59 -16.50 -15.44
CA THR A 48 -2.05 -17.84 -15.08
C THR A 48 -3.01 -18.35 -16.14
N ASP A 49 -3.44 -19.61 -16.03
CA ASP A 49 -4.43 -20.15 -16.98
C ASP A 49 -5.80 -19.44 -16.89
N THR A 50 -6.08 -18.74 -15.79
CA THR A 50 -7.41 -18.15 -15.51
C THR A 50 -7.39 -16.63 -15.43
N TYR A 51 -6.29 -16.04 -14.97
CA TYR A 51 -6.17 -14.61 -14.70
C TYR A 51 -4.86 -14.04 -15.25
N ASP A 52 -4.98 -12.84 -15.82
CA ASP A 52 -3.89 -11.90 -15.98
C ASP A 52 -3.97 -10.89 -14.84
N ILE A 53 -2.88 -10.74 -14.08
CA ILE A 53 -2.81 -9.92 -12.88
C ILE A 53 -1.65 -8.95 -13.02
N LEU A 54 -1.94 -7.65 -12.87
CA LEU A 54 -0.93 -6.60 -12.75
C LEU A 54 -0.89 -6.11 -11.30
N VAL A 55 0.27 -6.23 -10.67
CA VAL A 55 0.52 -5.67 -9.33
C VAL A 55 1.46 -4.48 -9.44
N LEU A 56 1.10 -3.39 -8.75
CA LEU A 56 1.78 -2.10 -8.85
C LEU A 56 1.97 -1.48 -7.46
N GLN A 57 3.13 -0.86 -7.26
CA GLN A 57 3.31 0.10 -6.19
C GLN A 57 2.65 1.43 -6.56
N LEU A 58 1.89 2.00 -5.63
CA LEU A 58 1.20 3.28 -5.85
C LEU A 58 2.20 4.44 -6.05
N GLU A 59 3.34 4.37 -5.37
CA GLU A 59 4.41 5.36 -5.48
C GLU A 59 5.03 5.40 -6.88
N GLN A 60 5.06 4.26 -7.57
CA GLN A 60 5.61 4.10 -8.92
C GLN A 60 4.54 4.20 -10.02
N LEU A 61 3.30 4.55 -9.66
CA LEU A 61 2.17 4.53 -10.57
C LEU A 61 2.40 5.40 -11.82
N ASN A 62 2.86 6.64 -11.65
CA ASN A 62 3.12 7.54 -12.78
C ASN A 62 4.24 7.02 -13.71
N ASN A 63 5.19 6.26 -13.18
CA ASN A 63 6.28 5.68 -13.96
C ASN A 63 5.81 4.46 -14.77
N ASN A 64 4.69 3.84 -14.37
CA ASN A 64 4.16 2.61 -14.95
C ASN A 64 2.92 2.82 -15.85
N MET A 65 2.69 4.04 -16.35
CA MET A 65 1.58 4.34 -17.26
C MET A 65 1.60 3.49 -18.53
N ILE A 66 2.79 3.30 -19.10
CA ILE A 66 2.96 2.48 -20.31
C ILE A 66 2.62 1.01 -20.01
N ILE A 67 3.00 0.50 -18.83
CA ILE A 67 2.70 -0.87 -18.42
C ILE A 67 1.20 -1.07 -18.25
N ILE A 68 0.52 -0.15 -17.54
CA ILE A 68 -0.94 -0.21 -17.39
C ILE A 68 -1.64 -0.12 -18.75
N GLN A 69 -1.17 0.75 -19.65
CA GLN A 69 -1.73 0.87 -20.99
C GLN A 69 -1.65 -0.45 -21.76
N LYS A 70 -0.47 -1.08 -21.74
CA LYS A 70 -0.22 -2.38 -22.38
C LYS A 70 -1.09 -3.48 -21.77
N PHE A 71 -1.11 -3.57 -20.44
CA PHE A 71 -1.89 -4.56 -19.71
C PHE A 71 -3.39 -4.46 -20.01
N LEU A 72 -3.92 -3.23 -20.15
CA LEU A 72 -5.31 -2.98 -20.50
C LEU A 72 -5.61 -3.09 -22.00
N GLY A 73 -4.61 -3.31 -22.85
CA GLY A 73 -4.77 -3.37 -24.31
C GLY A 73 -5.21 -2.04 -24.95
N LEU A 74 -4.85 -0.91 -24.34
CA LEU A 74 -5.27 0.41 -24.82
C LEU A 74 -4.40 0.88 -25.99
N GLY A 75 -5.04 1.21 -27.12
CA GLY A 75 -4.37 1.69 -28.33
C GLY A 75 -3.82 3.11 -28.24
N GLU A 76 -4.30 3.92 -27.28
CA GLU A 76 -3.90 5.33 -27.12
C GLU A 76 -3.40 5.59 -25.69
N PRO A 77 -2.44 6.52 -25.51
CA PRO A 77 -2.00 6.95 -24.19
C PRO A 77 -3.16 7.52 -23.36
N PHE A 78 -3.15 7.27 -22.05
CA PHE A 78 -4.10 7.85 -21.11
C PHE A 78 -3.37 8.57 -19.97
N GLU A 79 -4.03 9.58 -19.40
CA GLU A 79 -3.55 10.30 -18.23
C GLU A 79 -4.36 9.91 -17.00
N LEU A 80 -3.67 9.65 -15.89
CA LEU A 80 -4.33 9.45 -14.61
C LEU A 80 -4.84 10.77 -14.05
N MET A 81 -6.17 10.94 -14.07
CA MET A 81 -6.81 12.02 -13.33
C MET A 81 -6.83 11.71 -11.83
N LYS A 82 -6.14 12.54 -11.03
CA LYS A 82 -6.21 12.50 -9.56
C LYS A 82 -7.59 12.95 -9.06
N LYS A 83 -8.59 12.05 -9.08
CA LYS A 83 -9.97 12.38 -8.68
C LYS A 83 -10.32 12.08 -7.21
N ASN A 84 -9.38 11.54 -6.42
CA ASN A 84 -9.60 11.17 -5.00
C ASN A 84 -8.83 12.05 -4.01
N MET A 85 -8.86 13.38 -4.16
CA MET A 85 -8.56 14.26 -3.04
C MET A 85 -9.78 14.25 -2.10
N SER A 86 -9.79 13.33 -1.12
CA SER A 86 -10.80 13.23 -0.04
C SER A 86 -10.79 14.46 0.91
N ASN A 87 -10.57 15.67 0.39
CA ASN A 87 -10.58 16.94 1.12
C ASN A 87 -11.99 17.42 1.52
N LYS A 88 -13.02 16.56 1.49
CA LYS A 88 -14.41 16.96 1.80
C LYS A 88 -15.17 15.93 2.64
N LYS A 89 -14.57 15.44 3.73
CA LYS A 89 -15.35 14.76 4.77
C LYS A 89 -15.08 15.44 6.11
N TRP A 90 -16.16 15.66 6.85
CA TRP A 90 -16.28 16.37 8.13
C TRP A 90 -15.33 15.92 9.25
N TYR A 91 -14.61 14.83 9.04
CA TYR A 91 -13.60 14.28 9.95
C TYR A 91 -12.17 14.76 9.65
N HIS A 92 -11.95 15.61 8.65
CA HIS A 92 -10.60 16.03 8.25
C HIS A 92 -9.81 16.67 9.40
N LEU A 93 -10.48 17.46 10.26
CA LEU A 93 -9.85 18.04 11.46
C LEU A 93 -9.47 16.96 12.47
N LEU A 94 -10.38 16.04 12.78
CA LEU A 94 -10.13 14.91 13.69
C LEU A 94 -9.01 14.00 13.19
N TYR A 95 -8.97 13.73 11.88
CA TYR A 95 -7.92 12.94 11.25
C TYR A 95 -6.56 13.66 11.28
N LYS A 96 -6.56 14.99 11.06
CA LYS A 96 -5.35 15.82 11.16
C LYS A 96 -4.82 15.84 12.60
N GLU A 97 -5.69 15.99 13.59
CA GLU A 97 -5.33 15.94 15.01
C GLU A 97 -4.84 14.56 15.44
N PHE A 98 -5.50 13.49 14.99
CA PHE A 98 -5.05 12.11 15.21
C PHE A 98 -3.65 11.90 14.64
N LYS A 99 -3.42 12.27 13.37
CA LYS A 99 -2.08 12.14 12.75
C LYS A 99 -1.02 12.96 13.47
N ALA A 100 -1.38 14.13 14.02
CA ALA A 100 -0.46 14.98 14.76
C ALA A 100 -0.11 14.42 16.16
N SER A 101 -1.02 13.69 16.80
CA SER A 101 -0.87 13.23 18.19
C SER A 101 -0.56 11.75 18.35
N TYR A 102 -0.93 10.93 17.37
CA TYR A 102 -0.75 9.48 17.42
C TYR A 102 0.71 9.11 17.21
N ARG A 103 1.28 8.42 18.20
CA ARG A 103 2.62 7.84 18.16
C ARG A 103 2.51 6.32 18.26
N PRO A 104 2.62 5.58 17.14
CA PRO A 104 2.61 4.13 17.20
C PRO A 104 3.86 3.63 17.96
N PRO A 105 3.75 2.53 18.71
CA PRO A 105 4.92 1.90 19.32
C PRO A 105 5.95 1.48 18.26
N GLU A 106 7.24 1.67 18.53
CA GLU A 106 8.31 1.30 17.60
C GLU A 106 8.24 -0.18 17.19
N GLN A 107 7.95 -1.07 18.16
CA GLN A 107 7.76 -2.51 17.91
C GLN A 107 6.67 -2.81 16.87
N LEU A 108 5.59 -2.01 16.85
CA LEU A 108 4.53 -2.18 15.86
C LEU A 108 5.03 -1.79 14.47
N ILE A 109 5.74 -0.67 14.37
CA ILE A 109 6.32 -0.19 13.11
C ILE A 109 7.34 -1.19 12.56
N ASP A 110 8.20 -1.72 13.43
CA ASP A 110 9.19 -2.72 13.05
C ASP A 110 8.53 -4.02 12.59
N ALA A 111 7.50 -4.48 13.28
CA ALA A 111 6.75 -5.67 12.86
C ALA A 111 6.06 -5.49 11.50
N LEU A 112 5.51 -4.30 11.21
CA LEU A 112 4.91 -3.99 9.92
C LEU A 112 5.95 -3.98 8.80
N TYR A 113 7.10 -3.33 9.01
CA TYR A 113 8.17 -3.25 8.00
C TYR A 113 8.96 -4.56 7.83
N ALA A 114 8.98 -5.43 8.85
CA ALA A 114 9.53 -6.78 8.75
C ALA A 114 8.53 -7.80 8.15
N SER A 115 7.29 -7.39 7.88
CA SER A 115 6.27 -8.29 7.34
C SER A 115 6.66 -8.84 5.97
N LYS A 116 6.10 -10.01 5.64
CA LYS A 116 6.26 -10.59 4.30
C LYS A 116 5.76 -9.68 3.19
N PHE A 117 4.70 -8.91 3.43
CA PHE A 117 4.20 -7.91 2.50
C PHE A 117 5.27 -6.87 2.18
N MET A 118 5.82 -6.25 3.21
CA MET A 118 6.80 -5.17 3.03
C MET A 118 8.09 -5.69 2.41
N THR A 119 8.59 -6.82 2.89
CA THR A 119 9.84 -7.40 2.39
C THR A 119 9.72 -8.01 0.99
N HIS A 120 8.52 -8.40 0.56
CA HIS A 120 8.28 -8.89 -0.79
C HIS A 120 8.19 -7.74 -1.80
N PHE A 121 7.36 -6.73 -1.53
CA PHE A 121 7.07 -5.66 -2.49
C PHE A 121 8.05 -4.49 -2.45
N TYR A 122 8.77 -4.26 -1.35
CA TYR A 122 9.62 -3.08 -1.18
C TYR A 122 11.07 -3.44 -0.89
N SER A 123 12.00 -2.62 -1.38
CA SER A 123 13.42 -2.80 -1.08
C SER A 123 13.74 -2.35 0.35
N GLN A 124 14.91 -2.77 0.85
CA GLN A 124 15.41 -2.28 2.15
C GLN A 124 15.63 -0.75 2.15
N ALA A 125 15.98 -0.18 1.00
CA ALA A 125 16.10 1.26 0.84
C ALA A 125 14.73 1.97 0.96
N ASP A 126 13.69 1.40 0.35
CA ASP A 126 12.31 1.92 0.47
C ASP A 126 11.82 1.86 1.91
N ILE A 127 11.99 0.71 2.57
CA ILE A 127 11.59 0.51 3.97
C ILE A 127 12.28 1.53 4.88
N LYS A 128 13.60 1.73 4.72
CA LYS A 128 14.35 2.74 5.48
C LYS A 128 13.80 4.15 5.23
N ARG A 129 13.52 4.51 3.98
CA ARG A 129 12.91 5.80 3.61
C ARG A 129 11.53 5.98 4.25
N PHE A 130 10.71 4.93 4.27
CA PHE A 130 9.38 5.01 4.89
C PHE A 130 9.46 5.15 6.41
N ARG A 131 10.43 4.50 7.06
CA ARG A 131 10.66 4.61 8.52
C ARG A 131 11.00 6.05 8.93
N GLN A 132 11.79 6.77 8.13
CA GLN A 132 12.14 8.18 8.38
C GLN A 132 10.93 9.13 8.49
N ASN A 133 9.81 8.80 7.82
CA ASN A 133 8.58 9.58 7.94
C ASN A 133 7.96 9.50 9.34
N TRP A 134 8.20 8.41 10.07
CA TRP A 134 7.76 8.24 11.44
C TRP A 134 8.69 8.96 12.42
N ASP A 135 9.99 8.96 12.18
CA ASP A 135 10.97 9.68 13.01
C ASP A 135 10.79 11.20 12.93
N THR A 136 10.52 11.72 11.73
CA THR A 136 10.30 13.17 11.51
C THR A 136 8.96 13.63 12.10
N ALA A 137 7.96 12.75 12.16
CA ALA A 137 6.67 13.05 12.77
C ALA A 137 6.72 13.11 14.31
N GLN A 138 7.82 12.63 14.94
CA GLN A 138 8.01 12.57 16.39
C GLN A 138 8.69 13.83 16.97
N ASN A 139 9.32 14.67 16.12
CA ASN A 139 9.94 15.94 16.52
C ASN A 139 8.99 17.14 16.38
#